data_AF-W4LNH2-F1
#
_entry.id   AF-W4LNH2-F1
#
_cell.length_a   1.000
_cell.length_b   1.000
_cell.length_c   1.000
_cell.angle_alpha   90.00
_cell.angle_beta   90.00
_cell.angle_gamma   90.00
#
_symmetry.space_group_name_H-M   'P 1'
#
loop_
_entity.id
_entity.type
_entity.pdbx_description
1 polymer ?
#
loop_
_entity_poly.entity_id
_entity_poly.type
_entity_poly.pdbx_seq_one_letter_code
_entity_poly.pdbx_strand_id
1 'polypeptide(L)'
;MSKVMDWPARFQEMIDFVGLTDDERQLIKDSGPIILGHVRKLTEGIYDQLLAYPESAQFFTTEDGERDEKRIEDNIQTMISWFRAAVTAPTNQGFIRYLVGISQMHANIPVHRPNNAPVAPRYVIGTISYYQTNLDEILHQQMADPELARRTCVAWNKWLLVMLELMLANYLLHDR
;
A
#
# COMPACT_ATOMS: atom_id res chain seq x y z
N MET A 1 -30.91 -0.92 -9.79
CA MET A 1 -29.72 -1.23 -10.61
C MET A 1 -28.49 -0.75 -9.84
N SER A 2 -27.64 -1.65 -9.37
CA SER A 2 -26.36 -1.27 -8.76
C SER A 2 -25.53 -0.56 -9.83
N LYS A 3 -25.14 0.70 -9.57
CA LYS A 3 -24.29 1.47 -10.47
C LYS A 3 -22.92 0.77 -10.48
N VAL A 4 -22.56 0.12 -11.58
CA VAL A 4 -21.23 -0.48 -11.75
C VAL A 4 -20.20 0.59 -11.42
N MET A 5 -19.34 0.33 -10.45
CA MET A 5 -18.37 1.32 -9.99
C MET A 5 -17.27 1.48 -11.04
N ASP A 6 -17.11 2.70 -11.53
CA ASP A 6 -16.06 3.07 -12.48
C ASP A 6 -14.76 3.36 -11.72
N TRP A 7 -13.95 2.32 -11.51
CA TRP A 7 -12.67 2.44 -10.81
C TRP A 7 -11.67 3.37 -11.50
N PRO A 8 -11.51 3.35 -12.84
CA PRO A 8 -10.70 4.35 -13.52
C PRO A 8 -11.12 5.79 -13.25
N ALA A 9 -12.42 6.10 -13.31
CA ALA A 9 -12.90 7.45 -13.01
C ALA A 9 -12.61 7.86 -11.56
N ARG A 10 -12.86 6.96 -10.60
CA ARG A 10 -12.58 7.21 -9.17
C ARG A 10 -11.09 7.38 -8.86
N PHE A 11 -10.25 6.62 -9.55
CA PHE A 11 -8.80 6.75 -9.45
C PHE A 11 -8.30 8.10 -9.97
N GLN A 12 -8.82 8.52 -11.13
CA GLN A 12 -8.50 9.84 -11.69
C GLN A 12 -9.00 10.97 -10.78
N GLU A 13 -10.22 10.86 -10.25
CA GLU A 13 -10.77 11.81 -9.28
C GLU A 13 -9.86 11.96 -8.07
N MET A 14 -9.30 10.86 -7.55
CA MET A 14 -8.37 10.92 -6.42
C MET A 14 -7.02 11.55 -6.80
N ILE A 15 -6.50 11.30 -8.01
CA ILE A 15 -5.30 12.00 -8.54
C ILE A 15 -5.53 13.51 -8.57
N ASP A 16 -6.67 13.93 -9.11
CA ASP A 16 -7.04 15.33 -9.24
C ASP A 16 -7.24 15.98 -7.86
N PHE A 17 -7.91 15.27 -6.94
CA PHE A 17 -8.19 15.73 -5.59
C PHE A 17 -6.93 16.00 -4.78
N VAL A 18 -5.94 15.10 -4.82
CA VAL A 18 -4.65 15.32 -4.12
C VAL A 18 -3.72 16.24 -4.89
N GLY A 19 -4.09 16.64 -6.11
CA GLY A 19 -3.28 17.48 -7.00
C GLY A 19 -1.95 16.84 -7.36
N LEU A 20 -1.93 15.53 -7.67
CA LEU A 20 -0.71 14.83 -8.11
C LEU A 20 -0.38 15.21 -9.56
N THR A 21 0.72 15.92 -9.77
CA THR A 21 1.11 16.40 -11.11
C THR A 21 1.97 15.38 -11.87
N ASP A 22 2.14 15.61 -13.19
CA ASP A 22 3.07 14.82 -14.00
C ASP A 22 4.53 14.98 -13.55
N ASP A 23 4.92 16.18 -13.10
CA ASP A 23 6.26 16.43 -12.54
C ASP A 23 6.47 15.64 -11.25
N GLU A 24 5.47 15.59 -10.37
CA GLU A 24 5.53 14.80 -9.15
C GLU A 24 5.56 13.29 -9.45
N ARG A 25 4.83 12.84 -10.47
CA ARG A 25 4.95 11.46 -10.98
C ARG A 25 6.35 11.16 -11.52
N GLN A 26 7.02 12.14 -12.10
CA GLN A 26 8.41 11.96 -12.53
C GLN A 26 9.35 11.84 -11.32
N LEU A 27 9.16 12.65 -10.27
CA LEU A 27 9.93 12.51 -9.01
C LEU A 27 9.78 11.13 -8.38
N ILE A 28 8.57 10.55 -8.41
CA ILE A 28 8.32 9.18 -7.92
C ILE A 28 9.15 8.15 -8.71
N LYS A 29 9.18 8.29 -10.04
CA LYS A 29 9.96 7.39 -10.92
C LYS A 29 11.46 7.55 -10.70
N ASP A 30 11.94 8.78 -10.64
CA ASP A 30 13.37 9.10 -10.51
C ASP A 30 13.92 8.66 -9.15
N SER A 31 13.12 8.73 -8.08
CA SER A 31 13.47 8.21 -6.75
C SER A 31 13.24 6.72 -6.59
N GLY A 32 12.61 6.05 -7.57
CA GLY A 32 12.32 4.62 -7.55
C GLY A 32 13.52 3.73 -7.18
N PRO A 33 14.71 3.90 -7.81
CA PRO A 33 15.91 3.14 -7.45
C PRO A 33 16.33 3.31 -5.98
N ILE A 34 16.22 4.51 -5.42
CA ILE A 34 16.52 4.78 -4.01
C ILE A 34 15.58 3.98 -3.12
N ILE A 35 14.27 4.06 -3.39
CA ILE A 35 13.25 3.35 -2.60
C ILE A 35 13.41 1.84 -2.72
N LEU A 36 13.63 1.31 -3.93
CA LEU A 36 13.83 -0.12 -4.17
C LEU A 36 15.10 -0.66 -3.48
N GLY A 37 16.12 0.17 -3.26
CA GLY A 37 17.28 -0.19 -2.44
C GLY A 37 16.95 -0.45 -0.96
N HIS A 38 15.85 0.11 -0.46
CA HIS A 38 15.43 0.05 0.94
C HIS A 38 14.15 -0.77 1.17
N VAL A 39 13.45 -1.17 0.10
CA VAL A 39 12.10 -1.74 0.16
C VAL A 39 11.99 -3.00 1.02
N ARG A 40 13.01 -3.86 1.05
CA ARG A 40 12.99 -5.06 1.90
C ARG A 40 12.97 -4.67 3.38
N LYS A 41 13.91 -3.83 3.82
CA LYS A 41 13.98 -3.35 5.21
C LYS A 41 12.71 -2.61 5.62
N LEU A 42 12.17 -1.78 4.71
CA LEU A 42 10.91 -1.08 4.91
C LEU A 42 9.73 -2.04 5.09
N THR A 43 9.71 -3.14 4.32
CA THR A 43 8.65 -4.16 4.40
C THR A 43 8.79 -5.00 5.67
N GLU A 44 10.00 -5.44 6.03
CA GLU A 44 10.25 -6.16 7.28
C GLU A 44 9.81 -5.33 8.50
N GLY A 45 10.10 -4.02 8.49
CA GLY A 45 9.70 -3.11 9.56
C GLY A 45 8.18 -2.95 9.73
N ILE A 46 7.38 -3.00 8.65
CA ILE A 46 5.91 -3.01 8.81
C ILE A 46 5.42 -4.36 9.34
N TYR A 47 6.08 -5.47 9.00
CA TYR A 47 5.74 -6.78 9.56
C TYR A 47 6.03 -6.85 11.06
N ASP A 48 7.12 -6.24 11.54
CA ASP A 48 7.37 -6.10 12.96
C ASP A 48 6.22 -5.37 13.68
N GLN A 49 5.70 -4.29 13.06
CA GLN A 49 4.54 -3.57 13.60
C GLN A 49 3.28 -4.44 13.60
N LEU A 50 2.95 -5.09 12.49
CA LEU A 50 1.75 -5.92 12.38
C LEU A 50 1.77 -7.11 13.35
N LEU A 51 2.94 -7.72 13.56
CA LEU A 51 3.11 -8.86 14.47
C LEU A 51 3.11 -8.45 15.95
N ALA A 52 3.28 -7.17 16.26
CA ALA A 52 3.24 -6.66 17.63
C ALA A 52 1.80 -6.53 18.19
N TYR A 53 0.77 -6.56 17.35
CA TYR A 53 -0.63 -6.44 17.76
C TYR A 53 -1.41 -7.74 17.49
N PRO A 54 -2.06 -8.36 18.48
CA PRO A 54 -2.72 -9.66 18.32
C PRO A 54 -3.72 -9.74 17.17
N GLU A 55 -4.51 -8.69 16.95
CA GLU A 55 -5.55 -8.67 15.92
C GLU A 55 -5.00 -8.63 14.49
N SER A 56 -3.81 -8.07 14.26
CA SER A 56 -3.11 -8.20 12.97
C SER A 56 -2.22 -9.43 12.92
N ALA A 57 -1.63 -9.84 14.05
CA ALA A 57 -0.75 -11.01 14.12
C ALA A 57 -1.47 -12.32 13.78
N GLN A 58 -2.76 -12.46 14.11
CA GLN A 58 -3.55 -13.67 13.84
C GLN A 58 -3.61 -14.07 12.35
N PHE A 59 -3.35 -13.14 11.42
CA PHE A 59 -3.30 -13.45 9.99
C PHE A 59 -2.01 -14.19 9.59
N PHE A 60 -1.00 -14.14 10.45
CA PHE A 60 0.35 -14.67 10.24
C PHE A 60 0.69 -15.80 11.22
N THR A 61 -0.31 -16.49 11.76
CA THR A 61 -0.14 -17.68 12.58
C THR A 61 -0.61 -18.95 11.87
N THR A 62 -0.07 -20.09 12.30
CA THR A 62 -0.54 -21.44 11.98
C THR A 62 -1.81 -21.76 12.78
N GLU A 63 -2.41 -22.92 12.53
CA GLU A 63 -3.57 -23.41 13.29
C GLU A 63 -3.25 -23.63 14.78
N ASP A 64 -1.98 -23.95 15.09
CA ASP A 64 -1.48 -24.14 16.45
C ASP A 64 -1.16 -22.81 17.16
N GLY A 65 -1.33 -21.67 16.48
CA GLY A 65 -1.07 -20.33 17.03
C GLY A 65 0.39 -19.88 16.93
N GLU A 66 1.28 -20.69 16.38
CA GLU A 66 2.69 -20.34 16.14
C GLU A 66 2.84 -19.40 14.94
N ARG A 67 3.94 -18.66 14.86
CA ARG A 67 4.23 -17.78 13.70
C ARG A 67 4.40 -18.60 12.43
N ASP A 68 3.70 -18.19 11.37
CA ASP A 68 3.82 -18.76 10.02
C ASP A 68 4.89 -18.00 9.23
N GLU A 69 6.15 -18.32 9.51
CA GLU A 69 7.33 -17.67 8.90
C GLU A 69 7.30 -17.72 7.37
N LYS A 70 6.79 -18.81 6.79
CA LYS A 70 6.66 -18.93 5.34
C LYS A 70 5.64 -17.93 4.79
N ARG A 71 4.45 -17.81 5.41
CA ARG A 71 3.46 -16.80 5.00
C ARG A 71 4.00 -15.39 5.16
N ILE A 72 4.74 -15.12 6.24
CA ILE A 72 5.36 -13.81 6.46
C ILE A 72 6.28 -13.47 5.29
N GLU A 73 7.22 -14.36 4.92
CA GLU A 73 8.13 -14.11 3.79
C GLU A 73 7.39 -14.00 2.45
N ASP A 74 6.41 -14.87 2.17
CA ASP A 74 5.61 -14.80 0.94
C ASP A 74 4.89 -13.44 0.81
N ASN A 75 4.35 -12.93 1.91
CA ASN A 75 3.67 -11.65 1.89
C ASN A 75 4.66 -10.46 1.86
N ILE A 76 5.85 -10.57 2.47
CA ILE A 76 6.95 -9.61 2.28
C ILE A 76 7.29 -9.50 0.78
N GLN A 77 7.43 -10.63 0.07
CA GLN A 77 7.66 -10.60 -1.38
C GLN A 77 6.52 -9.96 -2.17
N THR A 78 5.28 -10.15 -1.73
CA THR A 78 4.10 -9.54 -2.34
C THR A 78 4.12 -8.01 -2.17
N MET A 79 4.46 -7.51 -0.98
CA MET A 79 4.61 -6.07 -0.72
C MET A 79 5.78 -5.45 -1.49
N ILE A 80 6.92 -6.14 -1.60
CA ILE A 80 8.03 -5.69 -2.44
C ILE A 80 7.60 -5.60 -3.90
N SER A 81 6.81 -6.56 -4.38
CA SER A 81 6.29 -6.55 -5.75
C SER A 81 5.29 -5.41 -5.99
N TRP A 82 4.46 -5.09 -4.99
CA TRP A 82 3.60 -3.90 -5.01
C TRP A 82 4.42 -2.61 -5.13
N PHE A 83 5.48 -2.45 -4.34
CA PHE A 83 6.38 -1.29 -4.46
C PHE A 83 7.06 -1.19 -5.83
N ARG A 84 7.51 -2.32 -6.40
CA ARG A 84 8.07 -2.35 -7.77
C ARG A 84 7.08 -1.85 -8.82
N ALA A 85 5.78 -2.14 -8.65
CA ALA A 85 4.76 -1.56 -9.51
C ALA A 85 4.56 -0.06 -9.21
N ALA A 86 4.48 0.30 -7.92
CA ALA A 86 4.21 1.66 -7.46
C ALA A 86 5.26 2.69 -7.91
N VAL A 87 6.55 2.34 -7.91
CA VAL A 87 7.64 3.25 -8.35
C VAL A 87 7.52 3.67 -9.82
N THR A 88 6.74 2.95 -10.64
CA THR A 88 6.52 3.34 -12.04
C THR A 88 5.41 4.39 -12.21
N ALA A 89 4.73 4.76 -11.11
CA ALA A 89 3.56 5.65 -11.07
C ALA A 89 2.51 5.38 -12.18
N PRO A 90 2.04 4.12 -12.33
CA PRO A 90 1.17 3.74 -13.44
C PRO A 90 -0.28 4.22 -13.25
N THR A 91 -0.88 4.75 -14.32
CA THR A 91 -2.30 5.15 -14.37
C THR A 91 -3.15 4.24 -15.25
N ASN A 92 -2.60 3.10 -15.67
CA ASN A 92 -3.29 2.17 -16.56
C ASN A 92 -4.33 1.30 -15.82
N GLN A 93 -5.31 0.79 -16.57
CA GLN A 93 -6.38 -0.03 -15.99
C GLN A 93 -5.89 -1.32 -15.32
N GLY A 94 -4.74 -1.87 -15.75
CA GLY A 94 -4.17 -3.06 -15.12
C GLY A 94 -3.79 -2.80 -13.67
N PHE A 95 -3.12 -1.68 -13.41
CA PHE A 95 -2.75 -1.27 -12.07
C PHE A 95 -3.97 -0.92 -11.20
N ILE A 96 -4.95 -0.24 -11.77
CA ILE A 96 -6.22 0.07 -11.08
C ILE A 96 -6.93 -1.22 -10.63
N ARG A 97 -7.05 -2.22 -11.52
CA ARG A 97 -7.61 -3.53 -11.18
C ARG A 97 -6.80 -4.26 -10.11
N TYR A 98 -5.47 -4.15 -10.18
CA TYR A 98 -4.59 -4.72 -9.17
C TYR A 98 -4.84 -4.14 -7.77
N LEU A 99 -4.98 -2.81 -7.63
CA LEU A 99 -5.30 -2.17 -6.34
C LEU A 99 -6.67 -2.58 -5.79
N VAL A 100 -7.69 -2.67 -6.65
CA VAL A 100 -9.01 -3.18 -6.23
C VAL A 100 -8.94 -4.65 -5.81
N GLY A 101 -8.11 -5.45 -6.49
CA GLY A 101 -7.83 -6.83 -6.09
C GLY A 101 -7.20 -6.92 -4.70
N ILE A 102 -6.25 -6.03 -4.37
CA ILE A 102 -5.68 -5.91 -3.02
C ILE A 102 -6.78 -5.65 -1.99
N SER A 103 -7.69 -4.74 -2.29
CA SER A 103 -8.83 -4.46 -1.41
C SER A 103 -9.69 -5.70 -1.14
N GLN A 104 -10.01 -6.47 -2.18
CA GLN A 104 -10.78 -7.71 -2.05
C GLN A 104 -10.05 -8.75 -1.20
N MET A 105 -8.74 -8.90 -1.37
CA MET A 105 -7.94 -9.87 -0.59
C MET A 105 -7.95 -9.57 0.91
N HIS A 106 -8.00 -8.29 1.30
CA HIS A 106 -7.99 -7.89 2.71
C HIS A 106 -9.39 -7.79 3.34
N ALA A 107 -10.39 -7.38 2.55
CA ALA A 107 -11.77 -7.21 3.02
C ALA A 107 -12.57 -8.52 3.05
N ASN A 108 -12.21 -9.52 2.23
CA ASN A 108 -12.94 -10.78 2.17
C ASN A 108 -12.40 -11.79 3.19
N ILE A 109 -13.31 -12.59 3.77
CA ILE A 109 -12.96 -13.73 4.61
C ILE A 109 -12.49 -14.87 3.70
N PRO A 110 -11.26 -15.40 3.86
CA PRO A 110 -10.78 -16.48 3.02
C PRO A 110 -11.58 -17.77 3.26
N VAL A 111 -11.98 -18.46 2.18
CA VAL A 111 -12.76 -19.71 2.25
C VAL A 111 -12.05 -20.80 3.06
N HIS A 112 -10.72 -20.84 3.01
CA HIS A 112 -9.89 -21.80 3.74
C HIS A 112 -9.64 -21.40 5.22
N ARG A 113 -10.13 -20.24 5.66
CA ARG A 113 -10.08 -19.75 7.04
C ARG A 113 -11.38 -19.04 7.40
N PRO A 114 -12.53 -19.76 7.40
CA PRO A 114 -13.84 -19.14 7.58
C PRO A 114 -14.04 -18.50 8.95
N ASN A 115 -13.19 -18.84 9.93
CA ASN A 115 -13.24 -18.29 11.28
C ASN A 115 -12.44 -16.97 11.42
N ASN A 116 -11.68 -16.56 10.40
CA ASN A 116 -10.96 -15.29 10.45
C ASN A 116 -11.91 -14.12 10.18
N ALA A 117 -11.75 -13.04 10.93
CA ALA A 117 -12.35 -11.76 10.56
C ALA A 117 -11.65 -11.17 9.32
N PRO A 118 -12.32 -10.30 8.54
CA PRO A 118 -11.64 -9.42 7.59
C PRO A 118 -10.50 -8.65 8.26
N VAL A 119 -9.46 -8.30 7.49
CA VAL A 119 -8.42 -7.39 7.99
C VAL A 119 -9.07 -6.04 8.26
N ALA A 120 -9.00 -5.54 9.49
CA ALA A 120 -9.59 -4.24 9.81
C ALA A 120 -8.93 -3.12 8.97
N PRO A 121 -9.70 -2.19 8.37
CA PRO A 121 -9.17 -1.18 7.45
C PRO A 121 -8.11 -0.27 8.10
N ARG A 122 -8.14 -0.11 9.43
CA ARG A 122 -7.12 0.63 10.19
C ARG A 122 -5.71 0.09 9.98
N TYR A 123 -5.53 -1.21 9.72
CA TYR A 123 -4.21 -1.78 9.45
C TYR A 123 -3.70 -1.42 8.06
N VAL A 124 -4.57 -1.36 7.06
CA VAL A 124 -4.22 -0.89 5.70
C VAL A 124 -3.82 0.60 5.76
N ILE A 125 -4.61 1.42 6.47
CA ILE A 125 -4.32 2.85 6.68
C ILE A 125 -3.00 3.02 7.44
N GLY A 126 -2.80 2.27 8.53
CA GLY A 126 -1.58 2.29 9.33
C GLY A 126 -0.34 1.90 8.54
N THR A 127 -0.44 0.87 7.68
CA THR A 127 0.65 0.47 6.76
C THR A 127 1.01 1.58 5.80
N ILE A 128 0.02 2.27 5.20
CA ILE A 128 0.32 3.42 4.32
C ILE A 128 0.97 4.55 5.10
N SER A 129 0.47 4.89 6.29
CA SER A 129 1.09 5.90 7.15
C SER A 129 2.53 5.55 7.53
N TYR A 130 2.82 4.27 7.81
CA TYR A 130 4.17 3.80 8.10
C TYR A 130 5.11 3.99 6.90
N TYR A 131 4.65 3.69 5.69
CA TYR A 131 5.46 3.95 4.50
C TYR A 131 5.69 5.43 4.26
N GLN A 132 4.67 6.28 4.43
CA GLN A 132 4.82 7.73 4.28
C GLN A 132 5.92 8.31 5.17
N THR A 133 5.96 7.91 6.46
CA THR A 133 6.97 8.43 7.40
C THR A 133 8.37 7.88 7.16
N ASN A 134 8.50 6.60 6.78
CA ASN A 134 9.81 6.01 6.54
C ASN A 134 10.39 6.42 5.17
N LEU A 135 9.54 6.70 4.17
CA LEU A 135 10.00 7.25 2.89
C LEU A 135 10.58 8.65 3.08
N ASP A 136 10.00 9.48 3.95
CA ASP A 136 10.57 10.78 4.31
C ASP A 136 12.00 10.64 4.84
N GLU A 137 12.21 9.73 5.79
CA GLU A 137 13.54 9.48 6.35
C GLU A 137 14.53 8.96 5.28
N ILE A 138 14.12 8.00 4.45
CA ILE A 138 14.95 7.47 3.36
C ILE A 138 15.34 8.58 2.38
N LEU A 139 14.39 9.38 1.93
CA LEU A 139 14.65 10.44 0.95
C LEU A 139 15.55 11.53 1.55
N HIS A 140 15.33 11.92 2.80
CA HIS A 140 16.16 12.90 3.49
C HIS A 140 17.61 12.42 3.65
N GLN A 141 17.83 11.13 3.92
CA GLN A 141 19.18 10.56 4.06
C GLN A 141 19.89 10.34 2.73
N GLN A 142 19.16 10.00 1.67
CA GLN A 142 19.74 9.53 0.41
C GLN A 142 19.85 10.63 -0.66
N MET A 143 19.12 11.73 -0.53
CA MET A 143 19.13 12.82 -1.51
C MET A 143 19.93 14.02 -1.00
N ALA A 144 20.88 14.48 -1.80
CA ALA A 144 21.78 15.57 -1.41
C ALA A 144 21.09 16.95 -1.34
N ASP A 145 20.06 17.18 -2.15
CA ASP A 145 19.26 18.41 -2.15
C ASP A 145 18.04 18.24 -1.21
N PRO A 146 18.00 18.94 -0.06
CA PRO A 146 16.89 18.82 0.89
C PRO A 146 15.54 19.27 0.33
N GLU A 147 15.51 20.25 -0.57
CA GLU A 147 14.26 20.73 -1.16
C GLU A 147 13.73 19.73 -2.19
N LEU A 148 14.62 19.12 -2.98
CA LEU A 148 14.25 18.03 -3.87
C LEU A 148 13.76 16.81 -3.08
N ALA A 149 14.41 16.47 -1.96
CA ALA A 149 13.97 15.40 -1.06
C ALA A 149 12.55 15.66 -0.53
N ARG A 150 12.30 16.88 -0.04
CA ARG A 150 10.99 17.31 0.47
C ARG A 150 9.90 17.22 -0.61
N ARG A 151 10.16 17.73 -1.82
CA ARG A 151 9.22 17.65 -2.95
C ARG A 151 8.93 16.22 -3.37
N THR A 152 9.96 15.36 -3.36
CA THR A 152 9.83 13.94 -3.68
C THR A 152 9.00 13.21 -2.62
N CYS A 153 9.20 13.53 -1.34
CA CYS A 153 8.39 13.00 -0.23
C CYS A 153 6.91 13.41 -0.38
N VAL A 154 6.64 14.67 -0.70
CA VAL A 154 5.27 15.15 -0.99
C VAL A 154 4.63 14.38 -2.13
N ALA A 155 5.37 14.14 -3.22
CA ALA A 155 4.88 13.36 -4.36
C ALA A 155 4.52 11.92 -3.93
N TRP A 156 5.39 11.24 -3.18
CA TRP A 156 5.13 9.91 -2.65
C TRP A 156 3.91 9.87 -1.73
N ASN A 157 3.74 10.88 -0.86
CA ASN A 157 2.60 10.95 0.06
C ASN A 157 1.27 11.05 -0.70
N LYS A 158 1.20 11.90 -1.73
CA LYS A 158 0.04 11.98 -2.63
C LYS A 158 -0.23 10.66 -3.33
N TRP A 159 0.82 10.03 -3.87
CA TRP A 159 0.69 8.79 -4.61
C TRP A 159 0.22 7.61 -3.75
N LEU A 160 0.74 7.51 -2.52
CA LEU A 160 0.31 6.52 -1.54
C LEU A 160 -1.17 6.70 -1.17
N LEU A 161 -1.67 7.94 -1.05
CA LEU A 161 -3.09 8.21 -0.81
C LEU A 161 -3.97 7.85 -2.02
N VAL A 162 -3.51 8.12 -3.24
CA VAL A 162 -4.21 7.70 -4.47
C VAL A 162 -4.37 6.18 -4.51
N MET A 163 -3.32 5.43 -4.16
CA MET A 163 -3.40 3.96 -4.09
C MET A 163 -4.30 3.49 -2.93
N LEU A 164 -4.21 4.14 -1.77
CA LEU A 164 -4.97 3.78 -0.57
C LEU A 164 -6.48 3.81 -0.82
N GLU A 165 -6.99 4.80 -1.56
CA GLU A 165 -8.41 4.92 -1.90
C GLU A 165 -8.96 3.65 -2.55
N LEU A 166 -8.23 3.09 -3.53
CA LEU A 166 -8.64 1.85 -4.18
C LEU A 166 -8.37 0.60 -3.32
N MET A 167 -7.33 0.63 -2.48
CA MET A 167 -7.08 -0.45 -1.51
C MET A 167 -8.18 -0.52 -0.43
N LEU A 168 -8.91 0.58 -0.19
CA LEU A 168 -10.05 0.64 0.71
C LEU A 168 -11.41 0.40 0.03
N ALA A 169 -11.45 0.22 -1.29
CA ALA A 169 -12.66 0.09 -2.10
C ALA A 169 -13.74 -0.84 -1.49
N ASN A 170 -13.40 -2.08 -1.14
CA ASN A 170 -14.37 -3.07 -0.65
C ASN A 170 -14.82 -2.82 0.78
N TYR A 171 -14.07 -2.05 1.57
CA TYR A 171 -14.49 -1.62 2.90
C TYR A 171 -15.58 -0.55 2.82
N LEU A 172 -15.43 0.37 1.86
CA LEU A 172 -16.30 1.55 1.71
C LEU A 172 -17.53 1.28 0.83
N LEU A 173 -17.56 0.15 0.13
CA LEU A 173 -18.68 -0.24 -0.75
C LEU A 173 -19.91 -0.70 0.03
N HIS A 174 -19.78 -1.08 1.31
CA HIS A 174 -20.90 -1.61 2.11
C HIS A 174 -21.75 -0.52 2.79
N ASP A 175 -21.35 0.74 2.69
CA ASP A 175 -22.06 1.90 3.26
C ASP A 175 -22.95 2.64 2.23
N ARG A 176 -23.34 1.99 1.12
CA ARG A 176 -24.26 2.56 0.11
C ARG A 176 -25.40 1.64 -0.28
#